data_AF-A0A843ETU2-F1
#
_entry.id   AF-A0A843ETU2-F1
#
_cell.length_a   1.000
_cell.length_b   1.000
_cell.length_c   1.000
_cell.angle_alpha   90.00
_cell.angle_beta   90.00
_cell.angle_gamma   90.00
#
_symmetry.space_group_name_H-M   'P 1'
#
loop_
_entity.id
_entity.type
_entity.pdbx_description
1 polymer ?
#
loop_
_entity_poly.entity_id
_entity_poly.type
_entity_poly.pdbx_seq_one_letter_code
_entity_poly.pdbx_strand_id
1 'polypeptide(L)' 'MKKITTPVSEEEILSLDVGDQISISGIIYTGRDAALPQLVELIRKDKLNFNIDGSAIMHTAVSNAG' A
#
# COMPACT_ATOMS: atom_id res chain seq x y z
N MET A 1 6.30 -5.11 18.93
CA MET A 1 5.43 -5.14 17.74
C MET A 1 4.92 -3.73 17.47
N LYS A 2 5.42 -3.06 16.43
CA LYS A 2 5.03 -1.69 16.06
C LYS A 2 3.65 -1.73 15.38
N LYS A 3 2.77 -0.77 15.68
CA LYS A 3 1.45 -0.67 15.05
C LYS A 3 1.48 0.45 14.03
N ILE A 4 1.06 0.17 12.80
CA ILE A 4 1.07 1.11 11.69
C ILE A 4 -0.36 1.22 11.17
N THR A 5 -0.84 2.44 10.97
CA THR A 5 -2.16 2.68 10.38
C THR A 5 -1.99 3.44 9.07
N THR A 6 -2.62 2.96 8.00
CA THR A 6 -2.61 3.66 6.71
C THR A 6 -3.63 4.81 6.69
N PRO A 7 -3.34 5.93 6.00
CA PRO A 7 -2.07 6.24 5.31
C PRO A 7 -0.94 6.53 6.30
N VAL A 8 0.22 5.91 6.07
CA VAL A 8 1.40 5.96 6.95
C VAL A 8 2.18 7.24 6.70
N SER A 9 2.62 7.89 7.78
CA SER A 9 3.49 9.07 7.69
C SER A 9 4.92 8.70 7.28
N GLU A 10 5.64 9.66 6.69
CA GLU A 10 7.06 9.49 6.37
C GLU A 10 7.90 9.24 7.63
N GLU A 11 7.58 9.92 8.73
CA GLU A 11 8.23 9.74 10.04
C GLU A 11 8.07 8.31 10.58
N GLU A 12 6.87 7.73 10.46
CA GLU A 12 6.64 6.34 10.86
C GLU A 12 7.41 5.36 9.98
N ILE A 13 7.47 5.58 8.66
CA ILE A 13 8.24 4.74 7.72
C ILE A 13 9.73 4.79 8.06
N LEU A 14 10.27 5.98 8.28
CA LEU A 14 11.68 6.18 8.63
C LEU A 14 12.05 5.59 10.00
N SER A 15 11.07 5.34 10.86
CA SER A 15 11.28 4.69 12.16
C SER A 15 11.37 3.16 12.08
N LEU A 16 11.14 2.54 10.91
CA LEU A 16 11.14 1.08 10.74
C LEU A 16 12.53 0.54 10.45
N ASP A 17 12.89 -0.55 11.14
CA ASP A 17 14.14 -1.26 10.95
C ASP A 17 13.88 -2.67 10.39
N VAL A 18 14.85 -3.19 9.64
CA VAL A 18 14.80 -4.57 9.15
C VAL A 18 14.74 -5.55 10.33
N GLY A 19 13.74 -6.43 10.30
CA GLY A 19 13.49 -7.39 11.39
C GLY A 19 12.41 -6.94 12.36
N ASP A 20 11.88 -5.72 12.25
CA ASP A 20 10.75 -5.28 13.04
C ASP A 20 9.50 -6.12 12.75
N GLN A 21 8.89 -6.62 13.82
CA GLN A 21 7.53 -7.16 13.74
C GLN A 21 6.53 -6.01 13.79
N ILE A 22 5.75 -5.87 12.73
CA ILE A 22 4.71 -4.84 12.59
C ILE A 22 3.30 -5.44 12.57
N SER A 23 2.33 -4.65 12.99
CA SER A 23 0.90 -4.87 12.80
C SER A 23 0.36 -3.70 12.00
N ILE A 24 -0.16 -3.97 10.80
CA ILE A 24 -0.71 -2.93 9.92
C ILE A 24 -2.25 -2.96 9.94
N SER A 25 -2.87 -1.79 9.94
CA SER A 25 -4.32 -1.62 9.92
C SER A 25 -4.73 -0.41 9.08
N GLY A 26 -6.00 -0.32 8.67
CA GLY A 26 -6.52 0.80 7.87
C GLY A 26 -6.92 0.37 6.46
N ILE A 27 -6.89 1.31 5.51
CA ILE A 27 -7.18 1.05 4.10
C ILE A 27 -5.94 0.43 3.44
N ILE A 28 -6.07 -0.78 2.93
CA ILE A 28 -5.00 -1.49 2.23
C ILE A 28 -5.53 -1.83 0.84
N TYR A 29 -4.82 -1.37 -0.19
CA TYR A 29 -5.15 -1.69 -1.57
C TYR A 29 -4.57 -3.04 -1.96
N THR A 30 -5.25 -3.77 -2.83
CA THR A 30 -4.78 -5.05 -3.35
C THR A 30 -4.60 -4.96 -4.86
N GLY A 31 -3.56 -5.60 -5.38
CA GLY A 31 -3.28 -5.60 -6.80
C GLY A 31 -2.07 -6.45 -7.15
N ARG A 32 -2.15 -7.12 -8.30
CA ARG A 32 -1.09 -7.97 -8.84
C ARG A 32 -0.86 -7.65 -10.31
N ASP A 33 -1.03 -8.64 -11.19
CA ASP A 33 -0.52 -8.61 -12.56
C ASP A 33 -1.29 -7.64 -13.47
N ALA A 34 -2.62 -7.53 -13.29
CA ALA A 34 -3.44 -6.63 -14.11
C ALA A 34 -3.58 -5.22 -13.50
N ALA A 35 -3.61 -5.11 -12.17
CA ALA A 35 -3.94 -3.86 -11.50
C ALA A 35 -2.73 -2.92 -11.33
N LEU A 36 -1.56 -3.45 -10.94
CA LEU A 36 -0.37 -2.62 -10.69
C LEU A 36 0.14 -1.91 -11.96
N PRO A 37 0.20 -2.55 -13.14
CA PRO A 37 0.61 -1.85 -14.37
C PRO A 37 -0.34 -0.72 -14.76
N GLN A 38 -1.66 -0.91 -14.58
CA GLN A 38 -2.66 0.13 -14.84
C GLN A 38 -2.50 1.31 -13.89
N LEU A 39 -2.27 1.04 -12.60
CA LEU A 39 -2.00 2.09 -11.60
C LEU A 39 -0.76 2.92 -11.98
N VAL A 40 0.34 2.26 -12.37
CA VAL A 40 1.56 2.94 -12.83
C VAL A 40 1.31 3.81 -14.07
N GLU A 41 0.50 3.33 -15.02
CA GLU A 41 0.13 4.10 -16.21
C GLU A 41 -0.69 5.35 -15.85
N LEU A 42 -1.63 5.23 -14.92
CA LEU A 42 -2.43 6.36 -14.43
C LEU A 42 -1.58 7.41 -13.73
N ILE A 43 -0.63 6.99 -12.88
CA ILE A 43 0.33 7.89 -12.22
C ILE A 43 1.17 8.63 -13.26
N ARG A 44 1.73 7.91 -14.24
CA ARG A 44 2.56 8.53 -15.30
C ARG A 44 1.81 9.53 -16.15
N LYS A 45 0.50 9.33 -16.34
CA LYS A 45 -0.37 10.21 -17.13
C LYS A 45 -0.98 11.35 -16.30
N ASP A 46 -0.69 11.43 -15.00
CA ASP A 46 -1.34 12.36 -14.07
C ASP A 46 -2.88 12.25 -14.10
N LYS A 47 -3.36 11.01 -14.19
CA LYS A 47 -4.79 10.66 -14.29
C LYS A 47 -5.33 9.94 -13.05
N LEU A 48 -4.49 9.81 -12.02
CA LEU A 48 -4.92 9.18 -10.77
C LEU A 48 -5.83 10.13 -10.00
N ASN A 49 -7.05 9.70 -9.71
CA ASN A 49 -8.09 10.52 -9.08
C ASN A 49 -8.17 10.33 -7.55
N PHE A 50 -7.16 9.74 -6.93
CA PHE A 50 -7.03 9.57 -5.48
C PHE A 50 -5.57 9.65 -5.06
N ASN A 51 -5.32 10.02 -3.80
CA ASN A 51 -3.97 10.05 -3.24
C ASN A 51 -3.54 8.66 -2.77
N ILE A 52 -2.32 8.25 -3.12
CA ILE A 52 -1.71 6.98 -2.72
C ILE A 52 -0.53 7.16 -1.75
N ASP A 53 -0.19 8.39 -1.38
CA ASP A 53 0.88 8.67 -0.43
C ASP A 53 0.58 8.00 0.92
N GLY A 54 1.58 7.33 1.49
CA GLY A 54 1.44 6.55 2.72
C GLY A 54 0.55 5.29 2.59
N SER A 55 0.09 4.93 1.39
CA SER A 55 -0.74 3.75 1.20
C SER A 55 0.07 2.46 1.21
N ALA A 56 -0.51 1.38 1.74
CA ALA A 56 0.02 0.04 1.60
C ALA A 56 -0.67 -0.68 0.42
N ILE A 57 0.14 -1.27 -0.45
CA ILE A 57 -0.36 -2.13 -1.55
C ILE A 57 0.05 -3.57 -1.25
N MET A 58 -0.94 -4.41 -0.97
CA MET A 58 -0.74 -5.85 -0.77
C MET A 58 -0.74 -6.56 -2.12
N HIS A 59 0.42 -7.11 -2.48
CA HIS A 59 0.62 -7.85 -3.73
C HIS A 59 0.01 -9.26 -3.64
N THR A 60 -1.31 -9.35 -3.71
CA THR A 60 -2.07 -10.60 -3.68
C THR A 60 -3.04 -10.72 -4.85
N ALA A 61 -3.48 -11.95 -5.13
CA ALA A 61 -4.66 -12.20 -5.93
C ALA A 61 -5.82 -12.43 -4.96
N VAL A 62 -6.74 -11.47 -4.87
CA VAL A 62 -7.97 -11.69 -4.10
C VAL A 62 -8.88 -12.62 -4.88
N SER A 63 -9.32 -13.70 -4.24
CA SER A 63 -10.47 -14.46 -4.71
C SER A 63 -11.70 -14.02 -3.91
N ASN A 64 -12.92 -14.27 -4.41
CA ASN A 64 -14.12 -14.08 -3.57
C ASN A 64 -14.11 -14.95 -2.31
N ALA A 65 -13.21 -15.93 -2.23
CA ALA A 65 -13.05 -16.82 -1.09
C ALA A 65 -11.89 -16.40 -0.13
N GLY A 66 -11.18 -15.30 -0.43
CA GLY A 66 -9.93 -14.92 0.24
C GLY A 66 -8.78 -14.89 -0.75
#